data_AF-A0A7X5N1Q6-F1
#
_entry.id   AF-A0A7X5N1Q6-F1
#
_cell.length_a   1.000
_cell.length_b   1.000
_cell.length_c   1.000
_cell.angle_alpha   90.00
_cell.angle_beta   90.00
_cell.angle_gamma   90.00
#
_symmetry.space_group_name_H-M   'P 1'
#
loop_
_entity.id
_entity.type
_entity.pdbx_description
1 polymer ?
#
loop_
_entity_poly.entity_id
_entity_poly.type
_entity_poly.pdbx_seq_one_letter_code
_entity_poly.pdbx_strand_id
1 'polypeptide(L)'
;MEEAGEGALRRAFDELRARLAAEGLFDAERKQPLPAHVRRLAVITSPSGAAVRDVLSVLARRFPLLEVDLLPSLVQGDSAAAQITSLLQRADASGRYDVILITRGGGSLEDLWAFNDERLARAIAAAHTPVVSAVGHETDFSLSDFVADVRAPTPSVAAELLVPDQRELVARVRRAHARMAQLQQHA
;
A
#
# COMPACT_ATOMS: atom_id res chain seq x y z
N MET A 1 -17.78 -22.65 18.78
CA MET A 1 -17.46 -21.38 19.47
C MET A 1 -16.73 -20.43 18.52
N GLU A 2 -15.78 -20.90 17.70
CA GLU A 2 -15.13 -20.10 16.63
C GLU A 2 -16.11 -19.43 15.66
N GLU A 3 -17.12 -20.15 15.16
CA GLU A 3 -18.13 -19.57 14.24
C GLU A 3 -18.91 -18.38 14.84
N ALA A 4 -19.09 -18.34 16.17
CA ALA A 4 -19.78 -17.25 16.84
C ALA A 4 -18.90 -15.98 16.95
N GLY A 5 -17.58 -16.16 17.05
CA GLY A 5 -16.59 -15.07 17.10
C GLY A 5 -16.42 -14.41 15.74
N GLU A 6 -16.18 -15.19 14.69
CA GLU A 6 -16.09 -14.66 13.32
C GLU A 6 -17.38 -13.96 12.88
N GLY A 7 -18.54 -14.49 13.24
CA GLY A 7 -19.83 -13.85 12.95
C GLY A 7 -20.04 -12.53 13.68
N ALA A 8 -19.47 -12.35 14.87
CA ALA A 8 -19.50 -11.08 15.59
C ALA A 8 -18.55 -10.05 14.94
N LEU A 9 -17.34 -10.47 14.59
CA LEU A 9 -16.38 -9.64 13.87
C LEU A 9 -16.93 -9.21 12.50
N ARG A 10 -17.57 -10.12 11.75
CA ARG A 10 -18.13 -9.77 10.46
C ARG A 10 -19.24 -8.72 10.57
N ARG A 11 -20.13 -8.86 11.54
CA ARG A 11 -21.18 -7.85 11.81
C ARG A 11 -20.59 -6.49 12.19
N ALA A 12 -19.61 -6.48 13.10
CA ALA A 12 -18.92 -5.24 13.50
C ALA A 12 -18.23 -4.56 12.30
N PHE A 13 -17.61 -5.35 11.41
CA PHE A 13 -17.01 -4.85 10.18
C PHE A 13 -18.07 -4.24 9.25
N ASP A 14 -19.17 -4.95 9.00
CA ASP A 14 -20.22 -4.49 8.07
C ASP A 14 -20.91 -3.22 8.60
N GLU A 15 -21.18 -3.14 9.90
CA GLU A 15 -21.73 -1.95 10.58
C GLU A 15 -20.77 -0.75 10.48
N LEU A 16 -19.50 -0.95 10.79
CA LEU A 16 -18.49 0.10 10.73
C LEU A 16 -18.28 0.58 9.28
N ARG A 17 -18.18 -0.36 8.33
CA ARG A 17 -18.06 -0.04 6.91
C ARG A 17 -19.26 0.79 6.43
N ALA A 18 -20.48 0.40 6.77
CA ALA A 18 -21.68 1.14 6.38
C ALA A 18 -21.68 2.56 6.94
N ARG A 19 -21.27 2.73 8.21
CA ARG A 19 -21.16 4.06 8.84
C ARG A 19 -20.12 4.94 8.15
N LEU A 20 -18.90 4.44 7.94
CA LEU A 20 -17.83 5.20 7.29
C LEU A 20 -18.16 5.51 5.81
N ALA A 21 -18.83 4.59 5.11
CA ALA A 21 -19.35 4.85 3.76
C ALA A 21 -20.38 6.00 3.76
N ALA A 22 -21.30 6.02 4.72
CA ALA A 22 -22.31 7.08 4.85
C ALA A 22 -21.68 8.45 5.19
N GLU A 23 -20.51 8.46 5.82
CA GLU A 23 -19.69 9.66 6.06
C GLU A 23 -18.87 10.09 4.81
N GLY A 24 -18.90 9.33 3.71
CA GLY A 24 -18.15 9.62 2.49
C GLY A 24 -16.66 9.27 2.56
N LEU A 25 -16.21 8.50 3.55
CA LEU A 25 -14.77 8.19 3.70
C LEU A 25 -14.19 7.39 2.53
N PHE A 26 -15.03 6.71 1.75
CA PHE A 26 -14.61 5.86 0.63
C PHE A 26 -14.78 6.54 -0.74
N ASP A 27 -15.22 7.81 -0.75
CA ASP A 27 -15.53 8.53 -1.98
C ASP A 27 -14.29 8.66 -2.88
N ALA A 28 -14.46 8.36 -4.17
CA ALA A 28 -13.37 8.38 -5.14
C ALA A 28 -12.72 9.77 -5.27
N GLU A 29 -13.48 10.85 -5.02
CA GLU A 29 -12.99 12.23 -5.07
C GLU A 29 -11.97 12.55 -3.96
N ARG A 30 -11.94 11.76 -2.88
CA ARG A 30 -10.97 11.91 -1.80
C ARG A 30 -9.62 11.25 -2.13
N LYS A 31 -9.60 10.34 -3.10
CA LYS A 31 -8.44 9.51 -3.40
C LYS A 31 -7.43 10.30 -4.23
N GLN A 32 -6.19 10.27 -3.79
CA GLN A 32 -5.07 10.92 -4.45
C GLN A 32 -4.48 10.03 -5.55
N PRO A 33 -4.17 10.57 -6.73
CA PRO A 33 -3.50 9.79 -7.76
C PRO A 33 -2.07 9.45 -7.33
N LEU A 34 -1.60 8.26 -7.68
CA LEU A 34 -0.20 7.91 -7.45
C LEU A 34 0.73 8.78 -8.31
N PRO A 35 1.89 9.20 -7.77
CA PRO A 35 2.91 9.88 -8.57
C PRO A 35 3.37 8.98 -9.71
N ALA A 36 3.59 9.57 -10.90
CA ALA A 36 4.07 8.83 -12.06
C ALA A 36 5.45 8.17 -11.83
N HIS A 37 6.25 8.73 -10.92
CA HIS A 37 7.56 8.20 -10.53
C HIS A 37 7.74 8.31 -9.02
N VAL A 38 7.65 7.19 -8.33
CA VAL A 38 7.96 7.07 -6.90
C VAL A 38 9.48 7.00 -6.75
N ARG A 39 10.06 7.90 -5.94
CA ARG A 39 11.51 7.93 -5.62
C ARG A 39 11.77 7.42 -4.21
N ARG A 40 10.89 7.75 -3.26
CA ARG A 40 10.97 7.26 -1.88
C ARG A 40 9.65 6.67 -1.42
N LEU A 41 9.70 5.39 -1.04
CA LEU A 41 8.58 4.61 -0.55
C LEU A 41 8.74 4.31 0.94
N ALA A 42 7.73 4.61 1.75
CA ALA A 42 7.62 4.04 3.10
C ALA A 42 6.86 2.71 3.03
N VAL A 43 7.33 1.68 3.72
CA VAL A 43 6.63 0.38 3.82
C VAL A 43 6.33 0.08 5.28
N ILE A 44 5.07 0.17 5.69
CA ILE A 44 4.59 -0.21 7.03
C ILE A 44 4.18 -1.67 7.01
N THR A 45 4.97 -2.53 7.64
CA THR A 45 4.71 -3.97 7.72
C THR A 45 5.55 -4.66 8.81
N SER A 46 5.37 -5.97 8.99
CA SER A 46 6.20 -6.78 9.87
C SER A 46 7.60 -7.00 9.27
N PRO A 47 8.67 -6.87 10.07
CA PRO A 47 10.05 -6.96 9.56
C PRO A 47 10.49 -8.37 9.16
N SER A 48 9.77 -9.42 9.57
CA SER A 48 10.19 -10.83 9.37
C SER A 48 9.22 -11.68 8.53
N GLY A 49 8.19 -11.06 7.94
CA GLY A 49 7.13 -11.75 7.20
C GLY A 49 7.43 -12.06 5.72
N ALA A 50 6.58 -12.89 5.09
CA ALA A 50 6.64 -13.12 3.64
C ALA A 50 6.31 -11.85 2.85
N ALA A 51 5.30 -11.08 3.29
CA ALA A 51 4.88 -9.85 2.62
C ALA A 51 6.01 -8.84 2.40
N VAL A 52 6.86 -8.59 3.40
CA VAL A 52 8.01 -7.68 3.25
C VAL A 52 9.04 -8.24 2.26
N ARG A 53 9.28 -9.56 2.28
CA ARG A 53 10.21 -10.20 1.33
C ARG A 53 9.69 -10.13 -0.10
N ASP A 54 8.39 -10.33 -0.28
CA ASP A 54 7.73 -10.27 -1.58
C ASP A 54 7.83 -8.86 -2.17
N VAL A 55 7.49 -7.83 -1.37
CA VAL A 55 7.64 -6.42 -1.77
C VAL A 55 9.09 -6.11 -2.15
N LEU A 56 10.04 -6.38 -1.26
CA LEU A 56 11.45 -6.04 -1.50
C LEU A 56 12.03 -6.79 -2.70
N SER A 57 11.66 -8.06 -2.90
CA SER A 57 12.09 -8.87 -4.05
C SER A 57 11.60 -8.27 -5.38
N VAL A 58 10.33 -7.88 -5.45
CA VAL A 58 9.75 -7.25 -6.64
C VAL A 58 10.42 -5.90 -6.92
N LEU A 59 10.56 -5.05 -5.90
CA LEU A 59 11.16 -3.71 -6.04
C LEU A 59 12.62 -3.82 -6.50
N ALA A 60 13.42 -4.71 -5.90
CA ALA A 60 14.81 -4.93 -6.28
C ALA A 60 14.94 -5.43 -7.74
N ARG A 61 14.03 -6.30 -8.17
CA ARG A 61 14.02 -6.84 -9.53
C ARG A 61 13.56 -5.81 -10.57
N ARG A 62 12.51 -5.03 -10.28
CA ARG A 62 11.86 -4.14 -11.26
C ARG A 62 12.43 -2.73 -11.28
N PHE A 63 12.82 -2.17 -10.14
CA PHE A 63 13.33 -0.81 -10.06
C PHE A 63 14.24 -0.59 -8.83
N PRO A 64 15.51 -1.07 -8.88
CA PRO A 64 16.45 -0.99 -7.76
C PRO A 64 16.92 0.43 -7.41
N LEU A 65 16.49 1.45 -8.16
CA LEU A 65 16.78 2.86 -7.88
C LEU A 65 15.80 3.49 -6.88
N LEU A 66 14.72 2.79 -6.52
CA LEU A 66 13.77 3.24 -5.52
C LEU A 66 14.42 3.24 -4.13
N GLU A 67 14.29 4.35 -3.40
CA GLU A 67 14.62 4.39 -1.98
C GLU A 67 13.46 3.82 -1.17
N VAL A 68 13.72 2.78 -0.39
CA VAL A 68 12.69 2.10 0.41
C VAL A 68 13.04 2.18 1.88
N ASP A 69 12.20 2.86 2.66
CA ASP A 69 12.30 2.90 4.11
C ASP A 69 11.28 1.91 4.70
N LEU A 70 11.78 0.84 5.32
CA LEU A 70 10.94 -0.08 6.09
C LEU A 70 10.59 0.57 7.43
N LEU A 71 9.29 0.65 7.73
CA LEU A 71 8.73 1.11 9.00
C LEU A 71 8.16 -0.11 9.74
N PRO A 72 8.94 -0.77 10.62
CA PRO A 72 8.51 -2.02 11.25
C PRO A 72 7.33 -1.79 12.18
N SER A 73 6.27 -2.59 12.02
CA SER A 73 5.08 -2.56 12.86
C SER A 73 4.61 -3.97 13.19
N LEU A 74 3.92 -4.11 14.33
CA LEU A 74 2.96 -5.21 14.46
C LEU A 74 1.88 -5.08 13.39
N VAL A 75 1.49 -6.21 12.82
CA VAL A 75 0.47 -6.31 11.75
C VAL A 75 -0.71 -7.21 12.13
N GLN A 76 -0.72 -7.68 13.39
CA GLN A 76 -1.78 -8.48 13.99
C GLN A 76 -1.75 -8.29 15.52
N GLY A 77 -2.87 -8.57 16.17
CA GLY A 77 -3.05 -8.39 17.62
C GLY A 77 -3.42 -6.96 18.03
N ASP A 78 -3.78 -6.80 19.30
CA ASP A 78 -4.50 -5.63 19.82
C ASP A 78 -3.76 -4.30 19.67
N SER A 79 -2.42 -4.33 19.68
CA SER A 79 -1.59 -3.12 19.54
C SER A 79 -1.25 -2.76 18.10
N ALA A 80 -1.55 -3.62 17.12
CA ALA A 80 -1.14 -3.41 15.73
C ALA A 80 -1.78 -2.17 15.12
N ALA A 81 -3.09 -1.99 15.26
CA ALA A 81 -3.80 -0.85 14.69
C ALA A 81 -3.22 0.51 15.18
N ALA A 82 -2.96 0.62 16.49
CA ALA A 82 -2.38 1.82 17.08
C ALA A 82 -0.96 2.09 16.58
N GLN A 83 -0.12 1.06 16.44
CA GLN A 83 1.24 1.19 15.93
C GLN A 83 1.25 1.61 14.46
N ILE A 84 0.46 0.95 13.61
CA ILE A 84 0.33 1.27 12.19
C ILE A 84 -0.13 2.73 12.03
N THR A 85 -1.16 3.12 12.78
CA THR A 85 -1.69 4.51 12.76
C THR A 85 -0.62 5.53 13.13
N SER A 86 0.14 5.27 14.20
CA SER A 86 1.22 6.15 14.65
C SER A 86 2.33 6.28 13.60
N LEU A 87 2.73 5.17 12.98
CA LEU A 87 3.75 5.16 11.94
C LEU A 87 3.28 5.88 10.67
N LEU A 88 2.03 5.65 10.24
CA LEU A 88 1.41 6.34 9.12
C LEU A 88 1.43 7.85 9.32
N GLN A 89 0.93 8.32 10.46
CA GLN A 89 0.88 9.76 10.77
C GLN A 89 2.27 10.39 10.83
N ARG A 90 3.26 9.68 11.39
CA ARG A 90 4.65 10.16 11.43
C ARG A 90 5.30 10.19 10.05
N ALA A 91 5.02 9.20 9.21
CA ALA A 91 5.52 9.15 7.84
C ALA A 91 4.91 10.27 7.00
N ASP A 92 3.59 10.45 7.07
CA ASP A 92 2.86 11.54 6.40
C ASP A 92 3.39 12.92 6.81
N ALA A 93 3.44 13.18 8.12
CA ALA A 93 3.90 14.45 8.67
C ALA A 93 5.36 14.78 8.35
N SER A 94 6.18 13.78 7.98
CA SER A 94 7.57 14.01 7.60
C SER A 94 7.70 14.71 6.23
N GLY A 95 6.71 14.56 5.35
CA GLY A 95 6.75 15.09 3.97
C GLY A 95 7.87 14.48 3.10
N ARG A 96 8.48 13.37 3.52
CA ARG A 96 9.64 12.75 2.84
C ARG A 96 9.26 11.72 1.79
N TYR A 97 8.07 11.14 1.91
CA TYR A 97 7.64 9.99 1.13
C TYR A 97 6.75 10.42 -0.03
N ASP A 98 6.98 9.82 -1.19
CA ASP A 98 6.09 10.00 -2.35
C ASP A 98 4.84 9.13 -2.19
N VAL A 99 4.99 7.96 -1.56
CA VAL A 99 3.92 6.99 -1.30
C VAL A 99 4.19 6.26 0.02
N ILE A 100 3.12 5.89 0.73
CA ILE A 100 3.16 5.01 1.90
C ILE A 100 2.43 3.71 1.55
N LEU A 101 3.13 2.57 1.64
CA LEU A 101 2.56 1.24 1.47
C LEU A 101 2.27 0.62 2.85
N ILE A 102 1.02 0.27 3.10
CA ILE A 102 0.62 -0.56 4.24
C ILE A 102 0.38 -1.97 3.71
N THR A 103 1.10 -2.97 4.24
CA THR A 103 1.00 -4.32 3.69
C THR A 103 1.15 -5.42 4.72
N ARG A 104 0.42 -6.52 4.46
CA ARG A 104 0.49 -7.77 5.21
C ARG A 104 0.03 -8.92 4.29
N GLY A 105 0.53 -10.13 4.52
CA GLY A 105 0.07 -11.32 3.80
C GLY A 105 -1.36 -11.76 4.17
N GLY A 106 -1.80 -12.90 3.67
CA GLY A 106 -3.10 -13.51 4.02
C GLY A 106 -3.16 -14.06 5.45
N GLY A 107 -4.37 -14.30 5.93
CA GLY A 107 -4.68 -14.89 7.24
C GLY A 107 -6.18 -14.78 7.55
N SER A 108 -6.57 -15.16 8.77
CA SER A 108 -7.97 -15.12 9.18
C SER A 108 -8.48 -13.68 9.31
N LEU A 109 -9.80 -13.51 9.44
CA LEU A 109 -10.40 -12.20 9.73
C LEU A 109 -9.86 -11.61 11.04
N GLU A 110 -9.56 -12.47 12.02
CA GLU A 110 -8.96 -12.10 13.31
C GLU A 110 -7.53 -11.57 13.13
N ASP A 111 -6.71 -12.25 12.32
CA ASP A 111 -5.35 -11.80 12.04
C ASP A 111 -5.33 -10.44 11.33
N LEU A 112 -6.32 -10.21 10.47
CA LEU A 112 -6.47 -9.00 9.67
C LEU A 112 -7.23 -7.88 10.38
N TRP A 113 -7.72 -8.12 11.59
CA TRP A 113 -8.64 -7.21 12.26
C TRP A 113 -8.06 -5.82 12.52
N ALA A 114 -6.73 -5.73 12.71
CA ALA A 114 -6.03 -4.46 12.91
C ALA A 114 -6.25 -3.46 11.75
N PHE A 115 -6.51 -3.94 10.54
CA PHE A 115 -6.75 -3.11 9.35
C PHE A 115 -8.21 -2.65 9.22
N ASN A 116 -9.09 -3.12 10.12
CA ASN A 116 -10.48 -2.71 10.27
C ASN A 116 -10.70 -1.72 11.42
N ASP A 117 -9.63 -1.19 12.00
CA ASP A 117 -9.73 -0.17 13.03
C ASP A 117 -10.18 1.18 12.46
N GLU A 118 -11.15 1.83 13.12
CA GLU A 118 -11.70 3.10 12.67
C GLU A 118 -10.67 4.23 12.69
N ARG A 119 -9.75 4.25 13.68
CA ARG A 119 -8.74 5.30 13.77
C ARG A 119 -7.72 5.17 12.65
N LEU A 120 -7.32 3.95 12.34
CA LEU A 120 -6.47 3.68 11.18
C LEU A 120 -7.16 4.11 9.88
N ALA A 121 -8.43 3.72 9.70
CA ALA A 121 -9.18 4.09 8.50
C ALA A 121 -9.28 5.61 8.31
N ARG A 122 -9.58 6.34 9.39
CA ARG A 122 -9.62 7.81 9.39
C ARG A 122 -8.25 8.44 9.17
N ALA A 123 -7.18 7.85 9.70
CA ALA A 123 -5.83 8.35 9.49
C ALA A 123 -5.38 8.19 8.04
N ILE A 124 -5.71 7.07 7.38
CA ILE A 124 -5.46 6.89 5.94
C ILE A 124 -6.24 7.92 5.12
N ALA A 125 -7.53 8.08 5.40
CA ALA A 125 -8.39 9.03 4.68
C ALA A 125 -8.02 10.52 4.88
N ALA A 126 -7.15 10.82 5.84
CA ALA A 126 -6.66 12.16 6.17
C ALA A 126 -5.18 12.37 5.79
N ALA A 127 -4.51 11.35 5.25
CA ALA A 127 -3.10 11.45 4.85
C ALA A 127 -2.95 12.39 3.64
N HIS A 128 -1.85 13.14 3.62
CA HIS A 128 -1.47 14.00 2.50
C HIS A 128 -0.58 13.26 1.50
N THR A 129 0.19 12.28 1.94
CA THR A 129 0.93 11.36 1.09
C THR A 129 0.00 10.22 0.62
N PRO A 130 -0.04 9.90 -0.68
CA PRO A 130 -0.84 8.78 -1.18
C PRO A 130 -0.52 7.47 -0.45
N VAL A 131 -1.57 6.74 -0.06
CA VAL A 131 -1.49 5.47 0.66
C VAL A 131 -1.94 4.33 -0.24
N VAL A 132 -1.10 3.30 -0.33
CA VAL A 132 -1.44 2.02 -0.96
C VAL A 132 -1.69 0.98 0.12
N SER A 133 -2.85 0.32 0.07
CA SER A 133 -3.16 -0.83 0.92
C SER A 133 -2.97 -2.12 0.15
N ALA A 134 -2.25 -3.06 0.74
CA ALA A 134 -1.98 -4.39 0.21
C ALA A 134 -2.06 -5.43 1.32
N VAL A 135 -3.27 -5.62 1.83
CA VAL A 135 -3.57 -6.45 3.00
C VAL A 135 -4.29 -7.72 2.55
N GLY A 136 -3.66 -8.88 2.75
CA GLY A 136 -4.27 -10.17 2.43
C GLY A 136 -4.12 -10.59 0.96
N HIS A 137 -5.17 -11.24 0.44
CA HIS A 137 -5.31 -11.70 -0.95
C HIS A 137 -6.50 -11.01 -1.65
N GLU A 138 -6.75 -11.40 -2.91
CA GLU A 138 -7.82 -10.85 -3.75
C GLU A 138 -9.20 -10.79 -3.08
N THR A 139 -9.55 -11.80 -2.29
CA THR A 139 -10.84 -11.94 -1.59
C THR A 139 -10.90 -11.21 -0.25
N ASP A 140 -9.75 -10.81 0.29
CA ASP A 140 -9.66 -10.18 1.59
C ASP A 140 -9.89 -8.68 1.41
N PHE A 141 -10.86 -8.14 2.16
CA PHE A 141 -11.14 -6.71 2.16
C PHE A 141 -11.16 -6.20 3.59
N SER A 142 -10.34 -5.19 3.84
CA SER A 142 -10.29 -4.45 5.10
C SER A 142 -10.78 -3.02 4.91
N LEU A 143 -11.12 -2.33 5.99
CA LEU A 143 -11.44 -0.90 5.91
C LEU A 143 -10.28 -0.08 5.33
N SER A 144 -9.05 -0.45 5.67
CA SER A 144 -7.83 0.15 5.10
C SER A 144 -7.83 0.10 3.57
N ASP A 145 -8.32 -0.98 2.96
CA ASP A 145 -8.40 -1.10 1.50
C ASP A 145 -9.45 -0.17 0.88
N PHE A 146 -10.54 0.11 1.60
CA PHE A 146 -11.59 1.00 1.11
C PHE A 146 -11.16 2.48 1.17
N VAL A 147 -10.50 2.87 2.26
CA VAL A 147 -10.04 4.27 2.46
C VAL A 147 -8.75 4.61 1.72
N ALA A 148 -7.90 3.62 1.42
CA ALA A 148 -6.65 3.87 0.71
C ALA A 148 -6.90 4.43 -0.69
N ASP A 149 -5.94 5.22 -1.17
CA ASP A 149 -5.97 5.81 -2.50
C ASP A 149 -5.93 4.74 -3.58
N VAL A 150 -5.11 3.71 -3.35
CA VAL A 150 -5.04 2.52 -4.21
C VAL A 150 -5.05 1.26 -3.36
N ARG A 151 -5.92 0.31 -3.74
CA ARG A 151 -5.88 -1.06 -3.25
C ARG A 151 -5.07 -1.92 -4.21
N ALA A 152 -4.14 -2.70 -3.66
CA ALA A 152 -3.49 -3.80 -4.35
C ALA A 152 -3.92 -5.15 -3.73
N PRO A 153 -4.21 -6.18 -4.52
CA PRO A 153 -4.69 -7.46 -4.01
C PRO A 153 -3.64 -8.28 -3.25
N THR A 154 -2.34 -8.02 -3.48
CA THR A 154 -1.24 -8.73 -2.81
C THR A 154 -0.05 -7.78 -2.60
N PRO A 155 0.85 -8.08 -1.65
CA PRO A 155 2.08 -7.32 -1.45
C PRO A 155 2.93 -7.20 -2.73
N SER A 156 3.05 -8.29 -3.50
CA SER A 156 3.79 -8.30 -4.78
C SER A 156 3.16 -7.37 -5.81
N VAL A 157 1.83 -7.41 -5.98
CA VAL A 157 1.12 -6.54 -6.94
C VAL A 157 1.25 -5.08 -6.52
N ALA A 158 1.23 -4.78 -5.22
CA ALA A 158 1.46 -3.44 -4.72
C ALA A 158 2.83 -2.90 -5.14
N ALA A 159 3.88 -3.71 -4.94
CA ALA A 159 5.22 -3.36 -5.38
C ALA A 159 5.29 -3.14 -6.90
N GLU A 160 4.57 -3.95 -7.69
CA GLU A 160 4.51 -3.81 -9.15
C GLU A 160 3.79 -2.54 -9.63
N LEU A 161 2.76 -2.09 -8.90
CA LEU A 161 2.02 -0.86 -9.19
C LEU A 161 2.86 0.39 -8.89
N LEU A 162 3.75 0.31 -7.91
CA LEU A 162 4.54 1.45 -7.41
C LEU A 162 5.78 1.78 -8.25
N VAL A 163 6.22 0.86 -9.11
CA VAL A 163 7.46 1.03 -9.86
C VAL A 163 7.34 0.69 -11.34
N PRO A 164 8.11 1.39 -12.21
CA PRO A 164 8.21 1.03 -13.61
C PRO A 164 8.96 -0.29 -13.82
N ASP A 165 8.85 -0.86 -15.02
CA ASP A 165 9.68 -1.99 -15.42
C ASP A 165 11.06 -1.55 -15.91
N GLN A 166 12.14 -2.00 -15.26
CA GLN A 166 13.52 -1.71 -15.69
C GLN A 166 13.78 -2.09 -17.16
N ARG A 167 13.24 -3.20 -17.66
CA ARG A 167 13.45 -3.62 -19.05
C ARG A 167 12.80 -2.65 -20.02
N GLU A 168 11.62 -2.15 -19.68
CA GLU A 168 10.94 -1.13 -20.46
C GLU A 168 11.72 0.19 -20.45
N LEU A 169 12.23 0.61 -19.29
CA LEU A 169 13.07 1.81 -19.18
C LEU A 169 14.34 1.70 -20.05
N VAL A 170 15.06 0.57 -19.96
CA VAL A 170 16.25 0.32 -20.79
C VAL A 170 15.89 0.32 -22.28
N ALA A 171 14.79 -0.31 -22.66
CA ALA A 171 14.32 -0.31 -24.05
C ALA A 171 13.94 1.10 -24.54
N ARG A 172 13.33 1.93 -23.68
CA ARG A 172 13.02 3.34 -24.00
C ARG A 172 14.29 4.16 -24.23
N VAL A 173 15.30 4.02 -23.36
CA VAL A 173 16.60 4.69 -23.50
C VAL A 173 17.30 4.27 -24.79
N ARG A 174 17.37 2.96 -25.08
CA ARG A 174 17.97 2.45 -26.32
C ARG A 174 17.28 3.00 -27.58
N ARG A 175 15.95 3.03 -27.59
CA ARG A 175 15.16 3.61 -28.69
C ARG A 175 15.40 5.12 -28.86
N ALA A 176 15.52 5.86 -27.76
CA ALA A 176 15.86 7.28 -27.82
C ALA A 176 17.27 7.49 -28.41
N HIS A 177 18.25 6.73 -27.95
CA HIS A 177 19.63 6.80 -28.44
C HIS A 177 19.74 6.46 -29.94
N ALA A 178 19.07 5.40 -30.41
CA ALA A 178 19.07 5.03 -31.82
C ALA A 178 18.50 6.13 -32.72
N ARG A 179 17.40 6.78 -32.28
CA ARG A 179 16.81 7.92 -33.00
C ARG A 179 17.74 9.13 -33.06
N MET A 180 18.42 9.44 -31.96
CA MET A 180 19.40 10.53 -31.93
C MET A 180 20.55 10.27 -32.91
N ALA A 181 21.10 9.06 -32.92
CA ALA A 181 22.19 8.67 -33.82
C ALA A 181 21.76 8.75 -35.30
N GLN A 182 20.53 8.34 -35.64
CA GLN A 182 19.99 8.47 -37.00
C GLN A 182 19.89 9.92 -37.44
N LEU A 183 19.39 10.82 -36.59
CA LEU A 183 19.27 12.25 -36.92
C LEU A 183 20.64 12.91 -37.11
N GLN A 184 21.64 12.53 -36.30
CA GLN A 184 23.01 13.05 -36.42
C GLN A 184 23.72 12.61 -37.71
N GLN A 185 23.34 11.48 -38.30
CA GLN A 185 23.91 11.01 -39.57
C GLN A 185 23.32 11.70 -40.80
N HIS A 186 22.18 12.39 -40.65
CA HIS A 186 21.48 13.09 -41.73
C HIS A 186 21.53 14.62 -41.58
N ALA A 187 22.37 15.12 -40.67
CA ALA A 187 22.67 16.53 -40.45
C ALA A 187 24.09 16.84 -40.94
#